data_AF-M2AFN9-F1
#
_entry.id   AF-M2AFN9-F1
#
_cell.length_a   1.000
_cell.length_b   1.000
_cell.length_c   1.000
_cell.angle_alpha   90.00
_cell.angle_beta   90.00
_cell.angle_gamma   90.00
#
_symmetry.space_group_name_H-M   'P 1'
#
loop_
_entity.id
_entity.type
_entity.pdbx_description
1 polymer ?
#
loop_
_entity_poly.entity_id
_entity_poly.type
_entity_poly.pdbx_seq_one_letter_code
_entity_poly.pdbx_strand_id
1 'polypeptide(L)'
;MKKKLLFFLIFISTILLLSSALTSCSNNKEKEIVYEKIKPKRIIKNNILIVLGKDYYERKDILKYLENEYALGNPDSHVRVLPYSDMVKTAKQPRLRMINEKIEEQKTTILISIGIPEGGGRYLIQAAENNPSLSIISLLPMDEILPLEASSDIVVDFQIPKEIMNEEKDFLISDNEVMLLLVAAIFAGEDINAHNKNIKIFPIEEFQQAFFTAQTILGKEFFPNHYTIKPYTDSDTGLQSHRYLLIYKDFDESQETADDKENSEENETENDGIINPDKLEGGA
;
A
#
# COMPACT_ATOMS: atom_id res chain seq x y z
N MET A 1 9.36 -81.34 -2.34
CA MET A 1 10.30 -80.20 -2.18
C MET A 1 10.97 -79.71 -3.47
N LYS A 2 10.97 -80.45 -4.60
CA LYS A 2 11.65 -80.01 -5.85
C LYS A 2 10.92 -78.92 -6.68
N LYS A 3 9.58 -78.78 -6.57
CA LYS A 3 8.82 -77.77 -7.35
C LYS A 3 8.90 -76.34 -6.80
N LYS A 4 9.18 -76.16 -5.50
CA LYS A 4 9.32 -74.82 -4.88
C LYS A 4 10.71 -74.21 -5.13
N LEU A 5 11.75 -75.02 -5.29
CA LEU A 5 13.11 -74.56 -5.59
C LEU A 5 13.25 -74.09 -7.05
N LEU A 6 12.55 -74.73 -7.99
CA LEU A 6 12.55 -74.35 -9.41
C LEU A 6 11.88 -72.98 -9.64
N PHE A 7 10.80 -72.68 -8.92
CA PHE A 7 10.11 -71.38 -9.01
C PHE A 7 10.95 -70.22 -8.44
N PHE A 8 11.75 -70.48 -7.40
CA PHE A 8 12.60 -69.47 -6.78
C PHE A 8 13.81 -69.10 -7.67
N LEU A 9 14.37 -70.07 -8.39
CA LEU A 9 15.46 -69.85 -9.35
C LEU A 9 15.01 -69.08 -10.61
N ILE A 10 13.77 -69.31 -11.08
CA ILE A 10 13.20 -68.55 -12.21
C ILE A 10 12.96 -67.08 -11.83
N PHE A 11 12.52 -66.81 -10.60
CA PHE A 11 12.22 -65.46 -10.13
C PHE A 11 13.48 -64.58 -9.96
N ILE A 12 14.59 -65.17 -9.51
CA ILE A 12 15.88 -64.46 -9.38
C ILE A 12 16.50 -64.19 -10.75
N SER A 13 16.35 -65.12 -11.71
CA SER A 13 16.81 -64.94 -13.10
C SER A 13 16.09 -63.80 -13.82
N THR A 14 14.80 -63.57 -13.53
CA THR A 14 14.03 -62.46 -14.14
C THR A 14 14.34 -61.08 -13.55
N ILE A 15 14.79 -61.02 -12.29
CA ILE A 15 15.14 -59.75 -11.63
C ILE A 15 16.55 -59.27 -12.03
N LEU A 16 17.50 -60.19 -12.31
CA LEU A 16 18.85 -59.84 -12.77
C LEU A 16 18.91 -59.39 -14.25
N LEU A 17 17.92 -59.74 -15.06
CA LEU A 17 17.84 -59.36 -16.48
C LEU A 17 17.18 -57.99 -16.72
N LEU A 18 16.58 -57.37 -15.70
CA LEU A 18 15.91 -56.06 -15.82
C LEU A 18 16.78 -54.87 -15.33
N SER A 19 17.93 -55.13 -14.71
CA SER A 19 18.80 -54.10 -14.12
C SER A 19 20.04 -53.72 -14.97
N SER A 20 20.14 -54.21 -16.21
CA SER A 20 21.32 -54.02 -17.07
C SER A 20 21.04 -53.25 -18.37
N ALA A 21 19.93 -52.50 -18.47
CA ALA A 21 19.53 -51.86 -19.71
C ALA A 21 19.18 -50.36 -19.65
N LEU A 22 19.79 -49.56 -18.76
CA LEU A 22 19.74 -48.08 -18.88
C LEU A 22 21.01 -47.39 -18.31
N THR A 23 22.19 -47.75 -18.82
CA THR A 23 23.38 -46.89 -18.76
C THR A 23 24.12 -46.92 -20.10
N SER A 24 23.82 -45.98 -21.01
CA SER A 24 24.76 -45.56 -22.04
C SER A 24 24.38 -44.21 -22.66
N CYS A 25 25.19 -43.21 -22.29
CA CYS A 25 25.65 -42.03 -23.03
C CYS A 25 24.77 -41.38 -24.13
N SER A 26 24.48 -40.08 -23.96
CA SER A 26 25.12 -39.04 -24.78
C SER A 26 24.78 -37.64 -24.25
N ASN A 27 25.82 -36.83 -24.04
CA ASN A 27 25.74 -35.38 -23.84
C ASN A 27 24.94 -34.74 -24.98
N ASN A 28 23.88 -34.01 -24.65
CA ASN A 28 23.41 -32.88 -25.43
C ASN A 28 22.92 -31.81 -24.46
N LYS A 29 23.50 -30.61 -24.59
CA LYS A 29 23.10 -29.41 -23.86
C LYS A 29 21.67 -29.05 -24.25
N GLU A 30 20.70 -29.48 -23.47
CA GLU A 30 19.35 -28.91 -23.51
C GLU A 30 19.21 -27.90 -22.38
N LYS A 31 18.70 -26.73 -22.80
CA LYS A 31 18.61 -25.50 -22.04
C LYS A 31 17.92 -25.77 -20.70
N GLU A 32 18.58 -25.35 -19.63
CA GLU A 32 17.97 -25.20 -18.33
C GLU A 32 16.74 -24.30 -18.50
N ILE A 33 15.56 -24.90 -18.55
CA ILE A 33 14.31 -24.16 -18.40
C ILE A 33 14.32 -23.77 -16.94
N VAL A 34 14.80 -22.56 -16.69
CA VAL A 34 14.52 -21.84 -15.45
C VAL A 34 13.00 -21.73 -15.41
N TYR A 35 12.36 -22.66 -14.70
CA TYR A 35 11.01 -22.42 -14.20
C TYR A 35 11.16 -21.25 -13.25
N GLU A 36 10.97 -20.05 -13.78
CA GLU A 36 10.57 -18.90 -12.98
C GLU A 36 9.48 -19.45 -12.07
N LYS A 37 9.71 -19.46 -10.76
CA LYS A 37 8.66 -19.80 -9.79
C LYS A 37 7.56 -18.78 -10.05
N ILE A 38 6.56 -19.17 -10.85
CA ILE A 38 5.33 -18.43 -11.00
C ILE A 38 4.73 -18.47 -9.61
N LYS A 39 5.01 -17.44 -8.79
CA LYS A 39 4.25 -17.19 -7.59
C LYS A 39 2.80 -17.18 -8.06
N PRO A 40 1.92 -18.03 -7.50
CA PRO A 40 0.51 -17.95 -7.86
C PRO A 40 0.07 -16.53 -7.50
N LYS A 41 -0.17 -15.69 -8.52
CA LYS A 41 -0.77 -14.37 -8.33
C LYS A 41 -2.05 -14.58 -7.55
N ARG A 42 -2.30 -13.71 -6.57
CA ARG A 42 -3.44 -13.84 -5.66
C ARG A 42 -4.72 -14.01 -6.48
N ILE A 43 -5.56 -14.99 -6.14
CA ILE A 43 -6.86 -15.18 -6.82
C ILE A 43 -7.79 -14.07 -6.33
N ILE A 44 -7.92 -13.02 -7.14
CA ILE A 44 -8.78 -11.88 -6.86
C ILE A 44 -10.18 -12.20 -7.35
N LYS A 45 -11.15 -12.21 -6.43
CA LYS A 45 -12.57 -12.43 -6.76
C LYS A 45 -13.35 -11.13 -6.92
N ASN A 46 -12.80 -10.03 -6.41
CA ASN A 46 -13.45 -8.73 -6.36
C ASN A 46 -13.03 -7.87 -7.55
N ASN A 47 -14.01 -7.23 -8.18
CA ASN A 47 -13.72 -6.19 -9.16
C ASN A 47 -13.40 -4.89 -8.41
N ILE A 48 -12.16 -4.43 -8.51
CA ILE A 48 -11.64 -3.27 -7.80
C ILE A 48 -11.47 -2.11 -8.78
N LEU A 49 -12.05 -0.96 -8.45
CA LEU A 49 -11.81 0.30 -9.16
C LEU A 49 -11.04 1.25 -8.24
N ILE A 50 -9.88 1.70 -8.71
CA ILE A 50 -9.06 2.70 -8.02
C ILE A 50 -9.21 4.04 -8.74
N VAL A 51 -9.71 5.05 -8.05
CA VAL A 51 -9.83 6.42 -8.56
C VAL A 51 -8.65 7.23 -8.03
N LEU A 52 -7.79 7.70 -8.92
CA LEU A 52 -6.64 8.52 -8.55
C LEU A 52 -6.94 10.00 -8.75
N GLY A 53 -6.80 10.75 -7.67
CA GLY A 53 -6.90 12.20 -7.63
C GLY A 53 -5.75 12.91 -8.34
N LYS A 54 -5.87 14.25 -8.40
CA LYS A 54 -4.94 15.13 -9.12
C LYS A 54 -3.49 14.97 -8.65
N ASP A 55 -3.27 14.80 -7.36
CA ASP A 55 -1.91 14.77 -6.79
C ASP A 55 -1.28 13.36 -6.81
N TYR A 56 -2.05 12.34 -7.24
CA TYR A 56 -1.65 10.94 -7.18
C TYR A 56 -1.57 10.24 -8.55
N TYR A 57 -2.26 10.73 -9.58
CA TYR A 57 -2.37 10.00 -10.85
C TYR A 57 -1.05 9.86 -11.64
N GLU A 58 -0.05 10.73 -11.40
CA GLU A 58 1.26 10.65 -12.06
C GLU A 58 2.29 9.81 -11.28
N ARG A 59 2.00 9.49 -10.02
CA ARG A 59 2.90 8.76 -9.13
C ARG A 59 2.83 7.27 -9.41
N LYS A 60 3.57 6.81 -10.42
CA LYS A 60 3.48 5.42 -10.90
C LYS A 60 3.89 4.38 -9.85
N ASP A 61 4.84 4.71 -8.99
CA ASP A 61 5.39 3.75 -8.02
C ASP A 61 4.36 3.34 -6.96
N ILE A 62 3.31 4.15 -6.71
CA ILE A 62 2.23 3.80 -5.78
C ILE A 62 1.44 2.55 -6.23
N LEU A 63 1.49 2.21 -7.53
CA LEU A 63 0.74 1.11 -8.13
C LEU A 63 1.59 -0.16 -8.32
N LYS A 64 2.90 -0.11 -8.05
CA LYS A 64 3.86 -1.16 -8.41
C LYS A 64 3.51 -2.53 -7.82
N TYR A 65 3.03 -2.57 -6.57
CA TYR A 65 2.59 -3.82 -5.96
C TYR A 65 1.36 -4.41 -6.68
N LEU A 66 0.42 -3.58 -7.13
CA LEU A 66 -0.79 -4.00 -7.83
C LEU A 66 -0.48 -4.50 -9.25
N GLU A 67 0.50 -3.90 -9.93
CA GLU A 67 0.97 -4.40 -11.23
C GLU A 67 1.52 -5.83 -11.11
N ASN A 68 2.31 -6.07 -10.06
CA ASN A 68 2.96 -7.35 -9.83
C ASN A 68 1.98 -8.43 -9.34
N GLU A 69 1.23 -8.15 -8.27
CA GLU A 69 0.44 -9.14 -7.55
C GLU A 69 -1.03 -9.18 -8.02
N TYR A 70 -1.56 -8.06 -8.52
CA TYR A 70 -2.94 -7.93 -8.99
C TYR A 70 -3.09 -7.86 -10.52
N ALA A 71 -1.98 -8.02 -11.25
CA ALA A 71 -1.93 -7.94 -12.70
C ALA A 71 -2.55 -6.63 -13.25
N LEU A 72 -2.45 -5.54 -12.49
CA LEU A 72 -2.91 -4.22 -12.95
C LEU A 72 -2.25 -3.88 -14.30
N GLY A 73 -3.06 -3.35 -15.23
CA GLY A 73 -2.64 -3.09 -16.61
C GLY A 73 -2.95 -4.22 -17.60
N ASN A 74 -3.30 -5.43 -17.13
CA ASN A 74 -3.82 -6.49 -17.98
C ASN A 74 -5.32 -6.24 -18.30
N PRO A 75 -5.77 -6.38 -19.57
CA PRO A 75 -7.19 -6.26 -19.93
C PRO A 75 -8.15 -7.15 -19.12
N ASP A 76 -7.68 -8.34 -18.72
CA ASP A 76 -8.43 -9.32 -17.94
C ASP A 76 -8.28 -9.12 -16.42
N SER A 77 -7.57 -8.08 -15.99
CA SER A 77 -7.42 -7.77 -14.56
C SER A 77 -8.75 -7.36 -13.94
N HIS A 78 -8.98 -7.87 -12.73
CA HIS A 78 -10.06 -7.43 -11.86
C HIS A 78 -9.80 -6.06 -11.23
N VAL A 79 -8.57 -5.53 -11.32
CA VAL A 79 -8.20 -4.20 -10.81
C VAL A 79 -8.08 -3.23 -11.97
N ARG A 80 -8.81 -2.12 -11.90
CA ARG A 80 -8.72 -1.02 -12.88
C ARG A 80 -8.47 0.29 -12.19
N VAL A 81 -7.82 1.20 -12.92
CA VAL A 81 -7.53 2.55 -12.47
C VAL A 81 -8.31 3.54 -13.33
N LEU A 82 -8.98 4.48 -12.69
CA LEU A 82 -9.52 5.70 -13.30
C LEU A 82 -8.61 6.86 -12.86
N PRO A 83 -7.63 7.26 -13.68
CA PRO A 83 -6.74 8.37 -13.34
C PRO A 83 -7.43 9.73 -13.54
N TYR A 84 -6.99 10.74 -12.79
CA TYR A 84 -7.48 12.11 -12.92
C TYR A 84 -7.38 12.64 -14.37
N SER A 85 -6.30 12.29 -15.09
CA SER A 85 -6.10 12.65 -16.50
C SER A 85 -7.25 12.26 -17.41
N ASP A 86 -7.91 11.12 -17.15
CA ASP A 86 -9.05 10.66 -17.93
C ASP A 86 -10.30 11.49 -17.64
N MET A 87 -10.48 11.91 -16.39
CA MET A 87 -11.62 12.73 -15.96
C MET A 87 -11.56 14.15 -16.52
N VAL A 88 -10.36 14.69 -16.80
CA VAL A 88 -10.17 16.04 -17.37
C VAL A 88 -9.85 16.04 -18.87
N LYS A 89 -9.87 14.87 -19.52
CA LYS A 89 -9.45 14.74 -20.93
C LYS A 89 -10.21 15.67 -21.88
N THR A 90 -11.49 15.91 -21.62
CA THR A 90 -12.38 16.70 -22.50
C THR A 90 -12.65 18.12 -22.00
N ALA A 91 -12.32 18.44 -20.75
CA ALA A 91 -12.64 19.71 -20.11
C ALA A 91 -11.65 20.03 -19.00
N LYS A 92 -11.49 21.33 -18.67
CA LYS A 92 -10.59 21.76 -17.57
C LYS A 92 -11.05 21.29 -16.18
N GLN A 93 -12.32 20.90 -16.04
CA GLN A 93 -12.92 20.44 -14.79
C GLN A 93 -13.13 18.91 -14.85
N PRO A 94 -12.94 18.17 -13.75
CA PRO A 94 -13.06 16.72 -13.75
C PRO A 94 -14.51 16.28 -13.97
N ARG A 95 -14.73 15.36 -14.91
CA ARG A 95 -16.02 14.71 -15.15
C ARG A 95 -16.23 13.58 -14.15
N LEU A 96 -16.55 13.93 -12.91
CA LEU A 96 -16.67 12.98 -11.80
C LEU A 96 -17.79 11.94 -11.95
N ARG A 97 -18.78 12.19 -12.82
CA ARG A 97 -19.77 11.16 -13.22
C ARG A 97 -19.12 9.89 -13.81
N MET A 98 -17.90 10.00 -14.36
CA MET A 98 -17.16 8.85 -14.87
C MET A 98 -16.90 7.77 -13.82
N ILE A 99 -16.86 8.12 -12.53
CA ILE A 99 -16.72 7.15 -11.44
C ILE A 99 -17.89 6.14 -11.48
N ASN A 100 -19.12 6.64 -11.51
CA ASN A 100 -20.33 5.79 -11.60
C ASN A 100 -20.43 5.04 -12.92
N GLU A 101 -20.02 5.67 -14.03
CA GLU A 101 -19.95 4.98 -15.35
C GLU A 101 -18.99 3.77 -15.28
N LYS A 102 -17.82 3.93 -14.66
CA LYS A 102 -16.83 2.84 -14.52
C LYS A 102 -17.26 1.75 -13.55
N ILE A 103 -17.94 2.11 -12.45
CA ILE A 103 -18.54 1.15 -11.52
C ILE A 103 -19.49 0.21 -12.26
N GLU A 104 -20.38 0.77 -13.09
CA GLU A 104 -21.35 -0.01 -13.85
C GLU A 104 -20.72 -0.85 -14.97
N GLU A 105 -19.73 -0.30 -15.67
CA GLU A 105 -19.01 -0.99 -16.76
C GLU A 105 -18.25 -2.22 -16.25
N GLN A 106 -17.55 -2.10 -15.11
CA GLN A 106 -16.71 -3.16 -14.55
C GLN A 106 -17.48 -4.10 -13.62
N LYS A 107 -18.70 -3.73 -13.20
CA LYS A 107 -19.39 -4.39 -12.08
C LYS A 107 -18.52 -4.40 -10.84
N THR A 108 -18.05 -3.20 -10.48
CA THR A 108 -17.15 -2.97 -9.36
C THR A 108 -17.79 -3.41 -8.05
N THR A 109 -17.05 -4.14 -7.24
CA THR A 109 -17.44 -4.57 -5.89
C THR A 109 -16.67 -3.82 -4.80
N ILE A 110 -15.50 -3.26 -5.13
CA ILE A 110 -14.70 -2.42 -4.22
C ILE A 110 -14.28 -1.16 -4.98
N LEU A 111 -14.61 0.00 -4.44
CA LEU A 111 -14.15 1.29 -4.90
C LEU A 111 -13.14 1.85 -3.90
N ILE A 112 -11.96 2.20 -4.38
CA ILE A 112 -10.94 2.89 -3.59
C ILE A 112 -10.68 4.23 -4.26
N SER A 113 -10.83 5.34 -3.55
CA SER A 113 -10.47 6.66 -4.06
C SER A 113 -9.31 7.24 -3.26
N ILE A 114 -8.33 7.84 -3.93
CA ILE A 114 -7.22 8.58 -3.29
C ILE A 114 -7.26 10.03 -3.75
N GLY A 115 -7.25 11.00 -2.81
CA GLY A 115 -7.22 12.41 -3.20
C GLY A 115 -8.41 12.81 -4.05
N ILE A 116 -9.60 12.27 -3.73
CA ILE A 116 -10.79 12.55 -4.54
C ILE A 116 -11.03 14.07 -4.57
N PRO A 117 -11.19 14.66 -5.76
CA PRO A 117 -11.33 16.11 -5.87
C PRO A 117 -12.67 16.59 -5.30
N GLU A 118 -12.75 17.90 -5.06
CA GLU A 118 -13.96 18.59 -4.61
C GLU A 118 -15.20 18.22 -5.45
N GLY A 119 -16.33 18.05 -4.78
CA GLY A 119 -17.57 17.56 -5.39
C GLY A 119 -17.53 16.08 -5.77
N GLY A 120 -16.46 15.34 -5.46
CA GLY A 120 -16.39 13.89 -5.61
C GLY A 120 -17.31 13.15 -4.64
N GLY A 121 -17.48 13.69 -3.43
CA GLY A 121 -18.28 13.06 -2.38
C GLY A 121 -19.72 12.78 -2.79
N ARG A 122 -20.37 13.71 -3.50
CA ARG A 122 -21.74 13.48 -4.02
C ARG A 122 -21.85 12.30 -4.99
N TYR A 123 -20.81 12.00 -5.76
CA TYR A 123 -20.82 10.86 -6.68
C TYR A 123 -20.57 9.55 -5.94
N LEU A 124 -19.79 9.57 -4.86
CA LEU A 124 -19.64 8.41 -3.98
C LEU A 124 -20.92 8.11 -3.20
N ILE A 125 -21.65 9.13 -2.74
CA ILE A 125 -22.99 8.96 -2.15
C ILE A 125 -23.91 8.28 -3.16
N GLN A 126 -23.98 8.80 -4.39
CA GLN A 126 -24.77 8.18 -5.45
C GLN A 126 -24.32 6.74 -5.76
N ALA A 127 -23.01 6.46 -5.73
CA ALA A 127 -22.47 5.11 -5.93
C ALA A 127 -22.98 4.15 -4.84
N ALA A 128 -22.90 4.57 -3.57
CA ALA A 128 -23.34 3.79 -2.42
C ALA A 128 -24.86 3.54 -2.42
N GLU A 129 -25.65 4.57 -2.75
CA GLU A 129 -27.11 4.46 -2.84
C GLU A 129 -27.56 3.50 -3.96
N ASN A 130 -26.93 3.60 -5.13
CA ASN A 130 -27.27 2.76 -6.27
C ASN A 130 -26.73 1.32 -6.15
N ASN A 131 -25.65 1.13 -5.38
CA ASN A 131 -24.98 -0.15 -5.22
C ASN A 131 -24.78 -0.47 -3.72
N PRO A 132 -25.82 -0.93 -3.00
CA PRO A 132 -25.73 -1.17 -1.55
C PRO A 132 -24.66 -2.18 -1.12
N SER A 133 -24.21 -3.05 -2.03
CA SER A 133 -23.15 -4.04 -1.78
C SER A 133 -21.75 -3.55 -2.14
N LEU A 134 -21.63 -2.36 -2.73
CA LEU A 134 -20.33 -1.76 -3.06
C LEU A 134 -19.60 -1.39 -1.76
N SER A 135 -18.39 -1.91 -1.59
CA SER A 135 -17.49 -1.44 -0.55
C SER A 135 -16.75 -0.20 -1.05
N ILE A 136 -16.75 0.88 -0.26
CA ILE A 136 -16.13 2.16 -0.64
C ILE A 136 -15.12 2.55 0.43
N ILE A 137 -13.86 2.76 0.02
CA ILE A 137 -12.79 3.23 0.91
C ILE A 137 -12.18 4.50 0.32
N SER A 138 -12.17 5.56 1.10
CA SER A 138 -11.63 6.87 0.70
C SER A 138 -10.32 7.14 1.44
N LEU A 139 -9.27 7.45 0.70
CA LEU A 139 -7.92 7.70 1.21
C LEU A 139 -7.51 9.14 0.89
N LEU A 140 -6.85 9.80 1.84
CA LEU A 140 -6.23 11.12 1.68
C LEU A 140 -7.19 12.14 1.03
N PRO A 141 -8.39 12.36 1.60
CA PRO A 141 -9.38 13.25 1.03
C PRO A 141 -8.87 14.70 0.98
N MET A 142 -9.23 15.46 -0.08
CA MET A 142 -8.73 16.83 -0.25
C MET A 142 -9.55 17.90 0.49
N ASP A 143 -10.87 17.74 0.65
CA ASP A 143 -11.72 18.82 1.20
C ASP A 143 -13.00 18.29 1.89
N GLU A 144 -13.76 17.41 1.24
CA GLU A 144 -15.12 17.06 1.67
C GLU A 144 -15.17 15.82 2.60
N ILE A 145 -14.87 15.98 3.90
CA ILE A 145 -14.90 14.82 4.84
C ILE A 145 -16.31 14.25 5.05
N LEU A 146 -17.31 15.09 5.38
CA LEU A 146 -18.65 14.61 5.75
C LEU A 146 -19.34 13.79 4.64
N PRO A 147 -19.33 14.21 3.35
CA PRO A 147 -19.87 13.39 2.27
C PRO A 147 -19.14 12.06 2.10
N LEU A 148 -17.82 12.04 2.34
CA LEU A 148 -17.03 10.81 2.26
C LEU A 148 -17.32 9.88 3.42
N GLU A 149 -17.50 10.39 4.64
CA GLU A 149 -17.95 9.58 5.78
C GLU A 149 -19.35 9.00 5.57
N ALA A 150 -20.25 9.75 4.93
CA ALA A 150 -21.59 9.28 4.63
C ALA A 150 -21.61 8.13 3.60
N SER A 151 -20.72 8.20 2.60
CA SER A 151 -20.69 7.26 1.47
C SER A 151 -19.73 6.09 1.64
N SER A 152 -18.63 6.27 2.39
CA SER A 152 -17.57 5.29 2.52
C SER A 152 -17.80 4.36 3.72
N ASP A 153 -17.30 3.14 3.61
CA ASP A 153 -17.19 2.22 4.75
C ASP A 153 -16.03 2.65 5.65
N ILE A 154 -14.93 3.13 5.05
CA ILE A 154 -13.75 3.66 5.74
C ILE A 154 -13.25 4.92 5.00
N VAL A 155 -12.90 5.96 5.76
CA VAL A 155 -12.17 7.14 5.29
C VAL A 155 -10.85 7.20 6.07
N VAL A 156 -9.73 7.42 5.40
CA VAL A 156 -8.40 7.42 6.03
C VAL A 156 -7.61 8.63 5.59
N ASP A 157 -6.98 9.31 6.55
CA ASP A 157 -6.02 10.37 6.28
C ASP A 157 -4.81 10.27 7.21
N PHE A 158 -3.75 11.02 6.93
CA PHE A 158 -2.66 11.23 7.88
C PHE A 158 -2.98 12.40 8.79
N GLN A 159 -2.70 12.23 10.09
CA GLN A 159 -2.64 13.36 10.99
C GLN A 159 -1.40 14.19 10.66
N ILE A 160 -1.62 15.46 10.29
CA ILE A 160 -0.54 16.44 10.16
C ILE A 160 -0.11 16.87 11.57
N PRO A 161 1.15 16.69 11.97
CA PRO A 161 1.62 17.11 13.29
C PRO A 161 1.64 18.63 13.42
N LYS A 162 1.32 19.13 14.61
CA LYS A 162 1.13 20.57 14.87
C LYS A 162 2.43 21.35 14.69
N GLU A 163 3.55 20.69 14.92
CA GLU A 163 4.91 21.21 14.77
C GLU A 163 5.16 21.62 13.31
N ILE A 164 4.73 20.77 12.36
CA ILE A 164 4.84 21.02 10.92
C ILE A 164 3.92 22.16 10.47
N MET A 165 2.72 22.26 11.03
CA MET A 165 1.79 23.35 10.72
C MET A 165 2.33 24.74 11.08
N ASN A 166 3.27 24.82 12.04
CA ASN A 166 3.85 26.07 12.51
C ASN A 166 5.16 26.45 11.80
N GLU A 167 5.83 25.50 11.15
CA GLU A 167 7.18 25.67 10.57
C GLU A 167 7.20 25.87 9.04
N GLU A 168 6.05 26.01 8.38
CA GLU A 168 5.95 26.05 6.89
C GLU A 168 6.65 24.85 6.20
N LYS A 169 6.85 23.74 6.92
CA LYS A 169 7.40 22.50 6.35
C LYS A 169 6.26 21.72 5.68
N ASP A 170 6.54 21.16 4.50
CA ASP A 170 5.57 20.32 3.82
C ASP A 170 5.45 18.95 4.52
N PHE A 171 4.22 18.55 4.85
CA PHE A 171 3.96 17.19 5.30
C PHE A 171 3.99 16.24 4.10
N LEU A 172 5.13 15.57 3.91
CA LEU A 172 5.32 14.66 2.78
C LEU A 172 4.80 13.25 3.09
N ILE A 173 4.01 12.70 2.16
CA ILE A 173 3.58 11.29 2.15
C ILE A 173 4.29 10.60 0.98
N SER A 174 5.19 9.67 1.28
CA SER A 174 6.01 8.97 0.29
C SER A 174 5.21 8.03 -0.62
N ASP A 175 5.77 7.66 -1.78
CA ASP A 175 5.10 6.71 -2.70
C ASP A 175 4.88 5.34 -2.03
N ASN A 176 5.82 4.93 -1.18
CA ASN A 176 5.69 3.71 -0.38
C ASN A 176 4.50 3.80 0.57
N GLU A 177 4.31 4.93 1.26
CA GLU A 177 3.17 5.12 2.17
C GLU A 177 1.84 5.13 1.42
N VAL A 178 1.76 5.77 0.25
CA VAL A 178 0.53 5.72 -0.57
C VAL A 178 0.28 4.29 -1.07
N MET A 179 1.31 3.56 -1.49
CA MET A 179 1.20 2.15 -1.86
C MET A 179 0.71 1.29 -0.68
N LEU A 180 1.20 1.55 0.53
CA LEU A 180 0.75 0.88 1.75
C LEU A 180 -0.75 1.10 1.99
N LEU A 181 -1.23 2.34 1.86
CA LEU A 181 -2.66 2.65 2.00
C LEU A 181 -3.51 1.95 0.95
N LEU A 182 -3.05 1.92 -0.30
CA LEU A 182 -3.73 1.21 -1.39
C LEU A 182 -3.89 -0.28 -1.09
N VAL A 183 -2.81 -0.94 -0.66
CA VAL A 183 -2.82 -2.37 -0.35
C VAL A 183 -3.68 -2.66 0.87
N ALA A 184 -3.59 -1.82 1.91
CA ALA A 184 -4.45 -1.91 3.10
C ALA A 184 -5.93 -1.75 2.74
N ALA A 185 -6.27 -0.76 1.91
CA ALA A 185 -7.65 -0.55 1.46
C ALA A 185 -8.18 -1.74 0.65
N ILE A 186 -7.36 -2.37 -0.19
CA ILE A 186 -7.79 -3.59 -0.89
C ILE A 186 -8.09 -4.71 0.11
N PHE A 187 -7.21 -4.95 1.09
CA PHE A 187 -7.42 -6.02 2.05
C PHE A 187 -8.68 -5.80 2.90
N ALA A 188 -8.87 -4.57 3.41
CA ALA A 188 -10.07 -4.20 4.15
C ALA A 188 -11.33 -4.34 3.27
N GLY A 189 -11.29 -3.87 2.02
CA GLY A 189 -12.43 -3.98 1.10
C GLY A 189 -12.77 -5.43 0.73
N GLU A 190 -11.77 -6.29 0.58
CA GLU A 190 -11.96 -7.73 0.35
C GLU A 190 -12.62 -8.40 1.56
N ASP A 191 -12.19 -8.09 2.79
CA ASP A 191 -12.78 -8.67 4.00
C ASP A 191 -14.21 -8.18 4.26
N ILE A 192 -14.45 -6.86 4.12
CA ILE A 192 -15.79 -6.27 4.21
C ILE A 192 -16.74 -6.97 3.23
N ASN A 193 -16.30 -7.18 1.98
CA ASN A 193 -17.11 -7.87 0.98
C ASN A 193 -17.29 -9.37 1.30
N ALA A 194 -16.26 -10.07 1.79
CA ALA A 194 -16.38 -11.46 2.19
C ALA A 194 -17.44 -11.67 3.29
N HIS A 195 -17.64 -10.66 4.13
CA HIS A 195 -18.65 -10.62 5.18
C HIS A 195 -19.96 -9.93 4.76
N ASN A 196 -20.17 -9.64 3.46
CA ASN A 196 -21.35 -8.95 2.93
C ASN A 196 -21.66 -7.63 3.67
N LYS A 197 -20.62 -6.83 3.96
CA LYS A 197 -20.69 -5.59 4.76
C LYS A 197 -21.20 -5.75 6.20
N ASN A 198 -21.29 -6.99 6.70
CA ASN A 198 -21.67 -7.32 8.08
C ASN A 198 -20.45 -7.77 8.88
N ILE A 199 -19.40 -6.95 8.90
CA ILE A 199 -18.23 -7.19 9.72
C ILE A 199 -18.60 -7.12 11.21
N LYS A 200 -18.05 -8.05 12.00
CA LYS A 200 -18.32 -8.14 13.45
C LYS A 200 -17.44 -7.19 14.27
N ILE A 201 -16.36 -6.72 13.67
CA ILE A 201 -15.38 -5.82 14.28
C ILE A 201 -15.64 -4.39 13.81
N PHE A 202 -15.10 -3.42 14.55
CA PHE A 202 -15.27 -2.00 14.18
C PHE A 202 -14.44 -1.66 12.94
N PRO A 203 -14.84 -0.68 12.10
CA PRO A 203 -14.09 -0.29 10.90
C PRO A 203 -12.63 0.08 11.17
N ILE A 204 -12.34 0.64 12.36
CA ILE A 204 -10.96 0.90 12.79
C ILE A 204 -10.15 -0.38 12.98
N GLU A 205 -10.72 -1.41 13.60
CA GLU A 205 -10.04 -2.68 13.84
C GLU A 205 -9.78 -3.39 12.51
N GLU A 206 -10.76 -3.35 11.60
CA GLU A 206 -10.64 -3.86 10.24
C GLU A 206 -9.47 -3.20 9.51
N PHE A 207 -9.48 -1.86 9.44
CA PHE A 207 -8.43 -1.15 8.72
C PHE A 207 -7.06 -1.29 9.38
N GLN A 208 -6.97 -1.33 10.71
CA GLN A 208 -5.72 -1.57 11.42
C GLN A 208 -5.12 -2.94 11.07
N GLN A 209 -5.91 -4.00 11.09
CA GLN A 209 -5.46 -5.34 10.71
C GLN A 209 -4.99 -5.36 9.25
N ALA A 210 -5.76 -4.77 8.35
CA ALA A 210 -5.41 -4.65 6.94
C ALA A 210 -4.10 -3.86 6.73
N PHE A 211 -3.93 -2.73 7.43
CA PHE A 211 -2.75 -1.87 7.34
C PHE A 211 -1.48 -2.57 7.79
N PHE A 212 -1.47 -3.19 8.98
CA PHE A 212 -0.27 -3.88 9.47
C PHE A 212 0.03 -5.18 8.71
N THR A 213 -0.99 -5.82 8.14
CA THR A 213 -0.81 -6.93 7.20
C THR A 213 -0.16 -6.46 5.90
N ALA A 214 -0.64 -5.35 5.32
CA ALA A 214 -0.06 -4.74 4.14
C ALA A 214 1.40 -4.32 4.38
N GLN A 215 1.70 -3.70 5.52
CA GLN A 215 3.06 -3.33 5.90
C GLN A 215 3.99 -4.55 5.96
N THR A 216 3.51 -5.67 6.51
CA THR A 216 4.28 -6.92 6.59
C THR A 216 4.53 -7.54 5.22
N ILE A 217 3.53 -7.49 4.33
CA ILE A 217 3.63 -8.07 2.98
C ILE A 217 4.54 -7.23 2.08
N LEU A 218 4.47 -5.91 2.18
CA LEU A 218 5.30 -4.99 1.40
C LEU A 218 6.76 -4.98 1.87
N GLY A 219 7.01 -5.30 3.14
CA GLY A 219 8.34 -5.29 3.76
C GLY A 219 8.50 -4.10 4.69
N LYS A 220 8.75 -4.37 5.98
CA LYS A 220 8.84 -3.32 7.01
C LYS A 220 9.99 -2.35 6.77
N GLU A 221 11.03 -2.78 6.08
CA GLU A 221 12.18 -1.99 5.68
C GLU A 221 11.81 -0.79 4.79
N PHE A 222 10.68 -0.82 4.08
CA PHE A 222 10.19 0.30 3.29
C PHE A 222 9.49 1.38 4.13
N PHE A 223 9.29 1.13 5.42
CA PHE A 223 8.47 1.92 6.33
C PHE A 223 9.23 2.19 7.63
N PRO A 224 10.14 3.19 7.64
CA PRO A 224 10.98 3.47 8.81
C PRO A 224 10.17 4.00 10.01
N ASN A 225 9.03 4.63 9.76
CA ASN A 225 8.21 5.23 10.80
C ASN A 225 7.39 4.18 11.56
N HIS A 226 7.13 4.46 12.85
CA HIS A 226 6.08 3.78 13.58
C HIS A 226 4.72 4.43 13.27
N TYR A 227 3.70 3.61 13.05
CA TYR A 227 2.35 4.08 12.72
C TYR A 227 1.36 3.67 13.80
N THR A 228 0.52 4.62 14.20
CA THR A 228 -0.68 4.33 14.99
C THR A 228 -1.92 4.87 14.28
N ILE A 229 -3.05 4.18 14.43
CA ILE A 229 -4.30 4.53 13.74
C ILE A 229 -5.36 4.78 14.81
N LYS A 230 -6.03 5.93 14.76
CA LYS A 230 -7.06 6.34 15.72
C LYS A 230 -8.27 6.89 14.97
N PRO A 231 -9.48 6.85 15.55
CA PRO A 231 -10.61 7.53 14.95
C PRO A 231 -10.38 9.05 15.00
N TYR A 232 -10.83 9.77 13.98
CA TYR A 232 -10.95 11.23 14.05
C TYR A 232 -11.86 11.63 15.20
N THR A 233 -11.49 12.67 15.94
CA THR A 233 -12.31 13.26 17.00
C THR A 233 -12.69 14.67 16.57
N ASP A 234 -13.99 14.91 16.44
CA ASP A 234 -14.53 16.22 16.12
C ASP A 234 -14.19 17.22 17.24
N SER A 235 -13.55 18.34 16.90
CA SER A 235 -13.04 19.30 17.88
C SER A 235 -14.13 20.03 18.66
N ASP A 236 -15.31 20.17 18.06
CA ASP A 236 -16.40 20.97 18.62
C ASP A 236 -17.27 20.12 19.57
N THR A 237 -17.47 18.85 19.22
CA THR A 237 -18.35 17.93 19.93
C THR A 237 -17.62 16.89 20.78
N GLY A 238 -16.32 16.65 20.50
CA GLY A 238 -15.55 15.58 21.12
C GLY A 238 -15.96 14.18 20.68
N LEU A 239 -16.83 14.05 19.68
CA LEU A 239 -17.30 12.75 19.19
C LEU A 239 -16.29 12.10 18.27
N GLN A 240 -16.10 10.80 18.44
CA GLN A 240 -15.25 10.00 17.56
C GLN A 240 -16.02 9.55 16.32
N SER A 241 -15.43 9.76 15.14
CA SER A 241 -15.94 9.18 13.91
C SER A 241 -15.76 7.65 13.95
N HIS A 242 -16.78 6.95 13.46
CA HIS A 242 -16.73 5.50 13.31
C HIS A 242 -16.07 5.07 11.99
N ARG A 243 -15.94 6.00 11.04
CA ARG A 243 -15.51 5.72 9.67
C ARG A 243 -14.26 6.50 9.27
N TYR A 244 -14.07 7.69 9.82
CA TYR A 244 -12.90 8.50 9.54
C TYR A 244 -11.77 8.20 10.52
N LEU A 245 -10.67 7.70 9.97
CA LEU A 245 -9.49 7.24 10.67
C LEU A 245 -8.30 8.14 10.33
N LEU A 246 -7.48 8.41 11.34
CA LEU A 246 -6.25 9.17 11.22
C LEU A 246 -5.04 8.29 11.52
N ILE A 247 -4.07 8.33 10.62
CA ILE A 247 -2.78 7.69 10.77
C ILE A 247 -1.80 8.70 11.34
N TYR A 248 -1.22 8.37 12.48
CA TYR A 248 -0.15 9.10 13.11
C TYR A 248 1.14 8.40 12.74
N LYS A 249 2.10 9.14 12.19
CA LYS A 249 3.46 8.65 11.97
C LYS A 249 4.37 9.31 13.00
N ASP A 250 5.09 8.50 13.75
CA ASP A 250 6.13 9.00 14.65
C ASP A 250 7.32 9.40 13.80
N PHE A 251 7.77 10.64 13.91
CA PHE A 251 9.01 11.08 13.29
C PHE A 251 10.17 10.60 14.14
N ASP A 252 10.99 9.72 13.58
CA ASP A 252 12.27 9.37 14.19
C ASP A 252 13.26 10.49 13.88
N GLU A 253 13.49 11.40 14.84
CA GLU A 253 14.43 12.54 14.74
C GLU A 253 15.87 12.11 14.35
N SER A 254 16.16 10.81 14.38
CA SER A 254 17.46 10.24 14.07
C SER A 254 17.83 10.23 12.58
N GLN A 255 16.91 10.53 11.65
CA GLN A 255 17.21 10.59 10.21
C GLN A 255 17.55 12.00 9.67
N GLU A 256 17.47 13.06 10.46
CA GLU A 256 17.82 14.43 10.03
C GLU A 256 19.34 14.75 10.10
N THR A 257 20.21 13.79 10.44
CA THR A 257 21.65 14.08 10.64
C THR A 257 22.61 13.46 9.62
N ALA A 258 22.12 12.86 8.53
CA ALA A 258 22.98 12.19 7.57
C ALA A 258 23.51 13.05 6.40
N ASP A 259 22.88 14.18 6.07
CA ASP A 259 23.26 14.97 4.87
C ASP A 259 23.87 16.37 5.16
N ASP A 260 23.95 16.82 6.41
CA ASP A 260 24.51 18.15 6.77
C ASP A 260 25.88 18.10 7.48
N LYS A 261 26.59 16.96 7.45
CA LYS A 261 27.94 16.82 8.02
C LYS A 261 29.00 16.33 7.04
N GLU A 262 29.05 16.88 5.83
CA GLU A 262 30.25 16.82 4.99
C GLU A 262 30.49 18.14 4.25
N ASN A 263 30.84 19.19 5.00
CA ASN A 263 31.88 20.17 4.62
C ASN A 263 31.91 21.34 5.61
N SER A 264 32.83 21.31 6.57
CA SER A 264 33.63 22.48 6.99
C SER A 264 34.38 22.20 8.30
N GLU A 265 35.36 21.29 8.25
CA GLU A 265 36.52 21.40 9.12
C GLU A 265 37.76 21.35 8.22
N GLU A 266 38.38 22.52 8.02
CA GLU A 266 39.83 22.75 8.03
C GLU A 266 40.11 24.14 7.45
N ASN A 267 40.37 25.10 8.34
CA ASN A 267 41.48 26.05 8.21
C ASN A 267 41.58 26.86 9.51
N GLU A 268 42.28 26.28 10.49
CA GLU A 268 42.92 27.04 11.54
C GLU A 268 44.14 27.75 10.93
N THR A 269 44.12 29.08 10.91
CA THR A 269 45.36 29.88 10.95
C THR A 269 45.13 31.08 11.85
N GLU A 270 45.79 31.00 13.01
CA GLU A 270 46.39 32.06 13.81
C GLU A 270 46.04 33.51 13.43
N ASN A 271 45.41 34.23 14.37
CA ASN A 271 45.90 35.56 14.68
C ASN A 271 45.63 35.94 16.14
N ASP A 272 46.72 36.29 16.81
CA ASP A 272 46.84 36.78 18.18
C ASP A 272 45.96 38.01 18.44
N GLY A 273 45.34 38.04 19.62
CA GLY A 273 44.53 39.17 20.07
C GLY A 273 43.97 39.03 21.47
N ILE A 274 44.84 38.79 22.45
CA ILE A 274 44.63 39.03 23.90
C ILE A 274 43.91 40.39 24.05
N ILE A 275 42.79 40.56 24.79
CA ILE A 275 42.68 40.73 26.24
C ILE A 275 41.19 40.72 26.65
N ASN A 276 40.85 39.84 27.58
CA ASN A 276 39.85 40.04 28.65
C ASN A 276 40.58 39.52 29.92
N PRO A 277 40.42 40.01 31.18
CA PRO A 277 39.23 40.65 31.72
C PRO A 277 39.46 41.68 32.85
N ASP A 278 38.35 42.16 33.41
CA ASP A 278 38.15 42.76 34.73
C ASP A 278 39.11 42.26 35.84
N LYS A 279 40.31 42.85 35.90
CA LYS A 279 41.16 42.90 37.08
C LYS A 279 41.89 44.25 37.14
N LEU A 280 41.22 45.24 37.72
CA LEU A 280 41.90 46.36 38.35
C LEU A 280 41.38 46.46 39.79
N GLU A 281 42.13 45.84 40.71
CA GLU A 281 42.06 46.17 42.13
C GLU A 281 42.95 47.39 42.41
N GLY A 282 42.34 48.42 43.01
CA GLY A 282 42.89 49.13 44.16
C GLY A 282 44.02 50.15 44.00
N GLY A 283 43.72 51.41 44.35
CA GLY A 283 44.61 52.21 45.19
C GLY A 283 44.90 53.66 44.75
N ALA A 284 44.09 54.60 45.25
CA ALA A 284 44.49 55.83 45.97
C ALA A 284 43.27 56.74 46.18
#